data_AF-A0A8J7S1A5-F1
#
_entry.id   AF-A0A8J7S1A5-F1
#
_cell.length_a   1.000
_cell.length_b   1.000
_cell.length_c   1.000
_cell.angle_alpha   90.00
_cell.angle_beta   90.00
_cell.angle_gamma   90.00
#
_symmetry.space_group_name_H-M   'P 1'
#
loop_
_entity.id
_entity.type
_entity.pdbx_description
1 polymer ?
#
loop_
_entity_poly.entity_id
_entity_poly.type
_entity_poly.pdbx_seq_one_letter_code
_entity_poly.pdbx_strand_id
1 'polypeptide(L)'
;MVTVIPLNEEEKASVIKGLRSAVPATKLVTLKRLVDLTEARPESFQYMDMYDKRSLNEIITSIEYIIAYDMDEVIKREAMVTLEKVKRTLGIKFFNSLTLCNKCNNIIDVGWEHCIHCGTSTENMVFEDVEYCKGCSKPILPDWVHCAHCGIELKKKENTIPKCRKCRREVDPTWLVCPFCGAKLK
;
A
#
# COMPACT_ATOMS: atom_id res chain seq x y z
N MET A 1 -17.89 -24.82 4.01
CA MET A 1 -17.67 -23.93 2.86
C MET A 1 -17.93 -22.51 3.34
N VAL A 2 -16.92 -21.65 3.36
CA VAL A 2 -17.12 -20.23 3.71
C VAL A 2 -17.74 -19.57 2.48
N THR A 3 -18.99 -19.15 2.59
CA THR A 3 -19.66 -18.41 1.52
C THR A 3 -19.06 -17.01 1.49
N VAL A 4 -18.21 -16.73 0.49
CA VAL A 4 -17.67 -15.38 0.29
C VAL A 4 -18.83 -14.49 -0.12
N ILE A 5 -19.11 -13.46 0.68
CA ILE A 5 -20.15 -12.46 0.37
C ILE A 5 -19.42 -11.26 -0.23
N PRO A 6 -19.40 -11.09 -1.57
CA PRO A 6 -18.81 -9.92 -2.18
C PRO A 6 -19.64 -8.67 -1.84
N LEU A 7 -18.98 -7.52 -1.77
CA LEU A 7 -19.67 -6.22 -1.74
C LEU A 7 -20.42 -6.05 -3.05
N ASN A 8 -21.70 -5.69 -2.97
CA ASN A 8 -22.49 -5.44 -4.17
C ASN A 8 -22.13 -4.07 -4.80
N GLU A 9 -22.58 -3.82 -6.02
CA GLU A 9 -22.28 -2.56 -6.73
C GLU A 9 -22.82 -1.32 -6.00
N GLU A 10 -23.97 -1.42 -5.35
CA GLU A 10 -24.57 -0.31 -4.60
C GLU A 10 -23.75 0.05 -3.35
N GLU A 11 -23.23 -0.95 -2.64
CA GLU A 11 -22.37 -0.78 -1.48
C GLU A 11 -21.04 -0.14 -1.88
N LYS A 12 -20.43 -0.59 -2.98
CA LYS A 12 -19.21 0.01 -3.53
C LYS A 12 -19.45 1.48 -3.91
N ALA A 13 -20.51 1.76 -4.66
CA ALA A 13 -20.86 3.13 -5.05
C ALA A 13 -21.17 4.02 -3.83
N SER A 14 -21.85 3.48 -2.82
CA SER A 14 -22.14 4.16 -1.55
C SER A 14 -20.86 4.53 -0.81
N VAL A 15 -19.89 3.61 -0.72
CA VAL A 15 -18.58 3.86 -0.12
C VAL A 15 -17.83 4.95 -0.88
N ILE A 16 -17.69 4.83 -2.20
CA ILE A 16 -16.95 5.80 -3.01
C ILE A 16 -17.58 7.20 -2.89
N LYS A 17 -18.91 7.30 -2.97
CA LYS A 17 -19.65 8.55 -2.79
C LYS A 17 -19.44 9.15 -1.39
N GLY A 18 -19.41 8.30 -0.35
CA GLY A 18 -19.17 8.71 1.02
C GLY A 18 -17.77 9.28 1.25
N LEU A 19 -16.74 8.63 0.71
CA LEU A 19 -15.35 9.11 0.79
C LEU A 19 -15.14 10.44 0.07
N ARG A 20 -15.80 10.64 -1.08
CA ARG A 20 -15.73 11.87 -1.87
C ARG A 20 -16.71 12.95 -1.41
N SER A 21 -17.47 12.72 -0.34
CA SER A 21 -18.46 13.68 0.15
C SER A 21 -17.78 14.96 0.62
N ALA A 22 -18.38 16.12 0.35
CA ALA A 22 -17.94 17.39 0.93
C ALA A 22 -18.23 17.49 2.44
N VAL A 23 -19.09 16.60 2.97
CA VAL A 23 -19.53 16.62 4.37
C VAL A 23 -18.57 15.80 5.25
N PRO A 24 -17.86 16.43 6.22
CA PRO A 24 -16.91 15.77 7.12
C PRO A 24 -17.46 14.53 7.82
N ALA A 25 -18.67 14.64 8.38
CA ALA A 25 -19.33 13.56 9.08
C ALA A 25 -19.60 12.34 8.18
N THR A 26 -19.96 12.58 6.91
CA THR A 26 -20.17 11.49 5.95
C THR A 26 -18.87 10.75 5.66
N LYS A 27 -17.76 11.47 5.43
CA LYS A 27 -16.45 10.83 5.23
C LYS A 27 -16.08 9.97 6.44
N LEU A 28 -16.22 10.52 7.64
CA LEU A 28 -15.87 9.83 8.89
C LEU A 28 -16.69 8.54 9.08
N VAL A 29 -18.00 8.60 8.85
CA VAL A 29 -18.87 7.41 8.94
C VAL A 29 -18.49 6.38 7.88
N THR A 30 -18.16 6.81 6.67
CA THR A 30 -17.73 5.88 5.60
C THR A 30 -16.38 5.23 5.92
N LEU A 31 -15.43 5.97 6.48
CA LEU A 31 -14.14 5.44 6.93
C LEU A 31 -14.33 4.38 8.03
N LYS A 32 -15.17 4.66 9.03
CA LYS A 32 -15.51 3.68 10.08
C LYS A 32 -16.20 2.44 9.50
N ARG A 33 -17.16 2.62 8.59
CA ARG A 33 -17.82 1.50 7.91
C ARG A 33 -16.82 0.61 7.17
N LEU A 34 -15.82 1.20 6.51
CA LEU A 34 -14.76 0.43 5.85
C LEU A 34 -13.94 -0.40 6.84
N VAL A 35 -13.60 0.18 7.99
CA VAL A 35 -12.92 -0.53 9.08
C VAL A 35 -13.77 -1.70 9.57
N ASP A 36 -15.06 -1.48 9.84
CA ASP A 36 -15.96 -2.54 10.30
C ASP A 36 -16.06 -3.67 9.27
N LEU A 37 -16.08 -3.34 7.98
CA LEU A 37 -16.06 -4.34 6.90
C LEU A 37 -14.75 -5.14 6.88
N THR A 38 -13.60 -4.51 7.14
CA THR A 38 -12.30 -5.24 7.19
C THR A 38 -12.23 -6.24 8.34
N GLU A 39 -12.96 -5.99 9.44
CA GLU A 39 -13.02 -6.87 10.61
C GLU A 39 -14.10 -7.94 10.46
N ALA A 40 -15.27 -7.58 9.94
CA ALA A 40 -16.42 -8.48 9.85
C ALA A 40 -16.38 -9.39 8.61
N ARG A 41 -15.84 -8.91 7.48
CA ARG A 41 -15.83 -9.61 6.17
C ARG A 41 -14.53 -9.35 5.38
N PRO A 42 -13.37 -9.78 5.89
CA PRO A 42 -12.08 -9.59 5.21
C PRO A 42 -12.04 -10.22 3.80
N GLU A 43 -12.74 -11.33 3.60
CA GLU A 43 -12.86 -12.03 2.33
C GLU A 43 -13.51 -11.18 1.23
N SER A 44 -14.35 -10.21 1.58
CA SER A 44 -14.94 -9.28 0.60
C SER A 44 -13.88 -8.39 -0.05
N PHE A 45 -12.87 -7.94 0.72
CA PHE A 45 -11.75 -7.16 0.20
C PHE A 45 -10.80 -8.02 -0.63
N GLN A 46 -10.52 -9.25 -0.19
CA GLN A 46 -9.71 -10.19 -0.96
C GLN A 46 -10.39 -10.58 -2.29
N TYR A 47 -11.71 -10.72 -2.29
CA TYR A 47 -12.49 -10.93 -3.50
C TYR A 47 -12.41 -9.72 -4.44
N MET A 48 -12.56 -8.49 -3.90
CA MET A 48 -12.37 -7.27 -4.70
C MET A 48 -10.96 -7.18 -5.27
N ASP A 49 -9.92 -7.54 -4.53
CA ASP A 49 -8.55 -7.57 -5.06
C ASP A 49 -8.39 -8.55 -6.22
N MET A 50 -9.08 -9.69 -6.17
CA MET A 50 -8.97 -10.71 -7.21
C MET A 50 -9.80 -10.39 -8.47
N TYR A 51 -11.00 -9.83 -8.30
CA TYR A 51 -11.99 -9.70 -9.39
C TYR A 51 -12.41 -8.26 -9.72
N ASP A 52 -12.27 -7.31 -8.80
CA ASP A 52 -12.70 -5.92 -8.97
C ASP A 52 -11.66 -4.92 -8.42
N LYS A 53 -10.46 -5.00 -9.01
CA LYS A 53 -9.34 -4.12 -8.67
C LYS A 53 -9.65 -2.65 -8.89
N ARG A 54 -10.57 -2.33 -9.80
CA ARG A 54 -10.97 -0.95 -10.09
C ARG A 54 -11.64 -0.33 -8.88
N SER A 55 -12.70 -0.95 -8.35
CA SER A 55 -13.40 -0.43 -7.17
C SER A 55 -12.48 -0.35 -5.97
N LEU A 56 -11.63 -1.37 -5.79
CA LEU A 56 -10.65 -1.39 -4.70
C LEU A 56 -9.66 -0.21 -4.79
N ASN A 57 -9.11 0.05 -5.98
CA ASN A 57 -8.20 1.16 -6.18
C ASN A 57 -8.90 2.53 -6.03
N GLU A 58 -10.16 2.67 -6.48
CA GLU A 58 -10.92 3.89 -6.27
C GLU A 58 -11.15 4.19 -4.78
N ILE A 59 -11.40 3.16 -3.98
CA ILE A 59 -11.51 3.28 -2.51
C ILE A 59 -10.16 3.74 -1.93
N ILE A 60 -9.06 3.06 -2.26
CA ILE A 60 -7.72 3.36 -1.75
C ILE A 60 -7.29 4.79 -2.10
N THR A 61 -7.41 5.15 -3.38
CA THR A 61 -7.05 6.49 -3.87
C THR A 61 -7.89 7.57 -3.20
N SER A 62 -9.18 7.30 -2.95
CA SER A 62 -10.05 8.25 -2.26
C SER A 62 -9.65 8.43 -0.79
N ILE A 63 -9.20 7.36 -0.11
CA ILE A 63 -8.67 7.44 1.26
C ILE A 63 -7.35 8.22 1.27
N GLU A 64 -6.43 7.94 0.34
CA GLU A 64 -5.15 8.64 0.22
C GLU A 64 -5.33 10.13 -0.09
N TYR A 65 -6.33 10.49 -0.91
CA TYR A 65 -6.71 11.87 -1.14
C TYR A 65 -7.16 12.57 0.15
N ILE A 66 -7.97 11.91 0.99
CA ILE A 66 -8.38 12.45 2.29
C ILE A 66 -7.15 12.68 3.19
N ILE A 67 -6.22 11.72 3.25
CA ILE A 67 -5.00 11.84 4.06
C ILE A 67 -4.18 13.06 3.63
N ALA A 68 -4.03 13.28 2.32
CA ALA A 68 -3.20 14.35 1.77
C ALA A 68 -3.85 15.74 1.85
N TYR A 69 -5.16 15.84 1.59
CA TYR A 69 -5.79 17.13 1.27
C TYR A 69 -6.91 17.57 2.24
N ASP A 70 -7.37 16.71 3.14
CA ASP A 70 -8.43 17.13 4.07
C ASP A 70 -7.92 18.20 5.05
N MET A 71 -8.80 19.08 5.52
CA MET A 71 -8.44 20.13 6.48
C MET A 71 -8.60 19.64 7.92
N ASP A 72 -9.44 18.63 8.15
CA ASP A 72 -9.71 18.08 9.47
C ASP A 72 -8.69 17.00 9.84
N GLU A 73 -7.88 17.29 10.87
CA GLU A 73 -6.86 16.39 11.38
C GLU A 73 -7.42 15.08 11.97
N VAL A 74 -8.65 15.07 12.47
CA VAL A 74 -9.30 13.85 12.95
C VAL A 74 -9.63 12.94 11.76
N ILE A 75 -10.16 13.52 10.68
CA ILE A 75 -10.51 12.76 9.46
C ILE A 75 -9.24 12.20 8.81
N LYS A 76 -8.16 12.98 8.75
CA LYS A 76 -6.86 12.47 8.27
C LYS A 76 -6.37 11.27 9.06
N ARG A 77 -6.40 11.35 10.40
CA ARG A 77 -5.98 10.24 11.27
C ARG A 77 -6.83 9.00 11.04
N GLU A 78 -8.14 9.17 10.96
CA GLU A 78 -9.04 8.05 10.70
C GLU A 78 -8.81 7.46 9.31
N ALA A 79 -8.58 8.29 8.28
CA ALA A 79 -8.24 7.83 6.95
C ALA A 79 -6.93 7.02 6.92
N MET A 80 -5.89 7.46 7.67
CA MET A 80 -4.65 6.70 7.82
C MET A 80 -4.88 5.33 8.48
N VAL A 81 -5.67 5.28 9.55
CA VAL A 81 -6.01 4.02 10.24
C VAL A 81 -6.83 3.10 9.33
N THR A 82 -7.83 3.64 8.63
CA THR A 82 -8.63 2.87 7.66
C THR A 82 -7.74 2.31 6.57
N LEU A 83 -6.83 3.11 6.00
CA LEU A 83 -5.92 2.65 4.96
C LEU A 83 -5.02 1.52 5.45
N GLU A 84 -4.46 1.62 6.66
CA GLU A 84 -3.63 0.57 7.25
C GLU A 84 -4.41 -0.74 7.41
N LYS A 85 -5.64 -0.68 7.94
CA LYS A 85 -6.49 -1.86 8.13
C LYS A 85 -6.87 -2.51 6.81
N VAL A 86 -7.28 -1.72 5.82
CA VAL A 86 -7.59 -2.19 4.47
C VAL A 86 -6.35 -2.87 3.85
N LYS A 87 -5.18 -2.23 3.90
CA LYS A 87 -3.91 -2.79 3.40
C LYS A 87 -3.52 -4.09 4.12
N ARG A 88 -3.76 -4.18 5.43
CA ARG A 88 -3.49 -5.39 6.23
C ARG A 88 -4.38 -6.56 5.80
N THR A 89 -5.68 -6.32 5.59
CA THR A 89 -6.64 -7.35 5.14
C THR A 89 -6.28 -7.93 3.78
N LEU A 90 -5.72 -7.10 2.91
CA LEU A 90 -5.35 -7.43 1.54
C LEU A 90 -3.96 -8.10 1.43
N GLY A 91 -3.23 -8.20 2.54
CA GLY A 91 -1.97 -8.95 2.60
C GLY A 91 -0.85 -8.34 1.75
N ILE A 92 -0.37 -7.14 2.12
CA ILE A 92 0.92 -6.54 1.71
C ILE A 92 1.15 -6.43 0.18
N LYS A 93 0.13 -6.57 -0.66
CA LYS A 93 0.26 -6.35 -2.11
C LYS A 93 -0.47 -5.09 -2.53
N PHE A 94 0.08 -3.91 -2.23
CA PHE A 94 -0.28 -2.72 -2.99
C PHE A 94 0.85 -2.24 -3.86
N PHE A 95 0.53 -2.23 -5.14
CA PHE A 95 1.22 -1.57 -6.21
C PHE A 95 1.00 -0.07 -6.04
N ASN A 96 2.10 0.67 -5.89
CA ASN A 96 2.05 2.08 -6.23
C ASN A 96 1.95 2.14 -7.76
N SER A 97 0.97 2.90 -8.25
CA SER A 97 0.55 3.05 -9.65
C SER A 97 -0.32 1.92 -10.22
N LEU A 98 -1.49 2.30 -10.74
CA LEU A 98 -2.30 1.43 -11.59
C LEU A 98 -1.58 1.26 -12.92
N THR A 99 -0.98 0.10 -13.12
CA THR A 99 -0.36 -0.22 -14.39
C THR A 99 -1.41 -0.68 -15.40
N LEU A 100 -1.48 -0.01 -16.54
CA LEU A 100 -2.42 -0.35 -17.61
C LEU A 100 -1.72 -1.14 -18.72
N CYS A 101 -2.43 -2.10 -19.30
CA CYS A 101 -1.97 -2.82 -20.49
C CYS A 101 -1.89 -1.87 -21.68
N ASN A 102 -0.71 -1.74 -22.30
CA ASN A 102 -0.53 -0.92 -23.51
C ASN A 102 -1.42 -1.36 -24.69
N LYS A 103 -1.94 -2.60 -24.67
CA LYS A 103 -2.78 -3.14 -25.75
C LYS A 103 -4.28 -3.03 -25.47
N CYS A 104 -4.74 -3.46 -24.30
CA CYS A 104 -6.18 -3.52 -24.00
C CYS A 104 -6.64 -2.49 -22.98
N ASN A 105 -5.73 -1.65 -22.48
CA ASN A 105 -5.98 -0.59 -21.50
C ASN A 105 -6.66 -1.06 -20.20
N ASN A 106 -6.64 -2.36 -19.92
CA ASN A 106 -7.09 -2.92 -18.65
C ASN A 106 -5.94 -2.90 -17.64
N ILE A 107 -6.28 -2.89 -16.36
CA ILE A 107 -5.31 -2.97 -15.27
C ILE A 107 -4.58 -4.31 -15.35
N ILE A 108 -3.25 -4.27 -15.26
CA ILE A 108 -2.42 -5.46 -15.18
C ILE A 108 -1.52 -5.39 -13.96
N ASP A 109 -1.14 -6.57 -13.50
CA ASP A 109 -0.15 -6.73 -12.45
C ASP A 109 1.20 -6.98 -13.11
N VAL A 110 2.17 -6.10 -12.87
CA VAL A 110 3.52 -6.19 -13.47
C VAL A 110 4.30 -7.42 -13.03
N GLY A 111 3.88 -8.08 -11.95
CA GLY A 111 4.45 -9.35 -11.52
C GLY A 111 4.05 -10.55 -12.40
N TRP A 112 3.08 -10.39 -13.30
CA TRP A 112 2.59 -11.45 -14.18
C TRP A 112 3.28 -11.37 -15.54
N GLU A 113 3.59 -12.51 -16.15
CA GLU A 113 4.23 -12.57 -17.47
C GLU A 113 3.29 -12.15 -18.61
N HIS A 114 1.97 -12.26 -18.40
CA HIS A 114 0.95 -12.01 -19.41
C HIS A 114 -0.24 -11.24 -18.83
N CYS A 115 -0.79 -10.32 -19.63
CA CYS A 115 -2.03 -9.64 -19.31
C CYS A 115 -3.20 -10.63 -19.25
N ILE A 116 -3.86 -10.73 -18.11
CA ILE A 116 -4.99 -11.64 -17.85
C ILE A 116 -6.15 -11.40 -18.84
N HIS A 117 -6.34 -10.16 -19.27
CA HIS A 117 -7.45 -9.78 -20.16
C HIS A 117 -7.19 -9.96 -21.66
N CYS A 118 -5.93 -9.89 -22.13
CA CYS A 118 -5.64 -9.93 -23.57
C CYS A 118 -4.49 -10.85 -23.97
N GLY A 119 -3.89 -11.57 -23.01
CA GLY A 119 -2.79 -12.51 -23.22
C GLY A 119 -1.49 -11.88 -23.71
N THR A 120 -1.38 -10.55 -23.71
CA THR A 120 -0.16 -9.88 -24.19
C THR A 120 0.93 -9.95 -23.14
N SER A 121 2.15 -10.29 -23.56
CA SER A 121 3.31 -10.36 -22.68
C SER A 121 3.64 -9.00 -22.07
N THR A 122 3.88 -8.99 -20.76
CA THR A 122 4.22 -7.80 -19.96
C THR A 122 5.70 -7.45 -20.03
N GLU A 123 6.56 -8.37 -20.49
CA GLU A 123 8.02 -8.17 -20.57
C GLU A 123 8.40 -7.02 -21.53
N ASN A 124 7.58 -6.78 -22.55
CA ASN A 124 7.78 -5.71 -23.53
C ASN A 124 7.07 -4.40 -23.14
N MET A 125 6.45 -4.33 -21.96
CA MET A 125 5.75 -3.14 -21.49
C MET A 125 6.63 -2.40 -20.48
N VAL A 126 6.91 -1.12 -20.78
CA VAL A 126 7.61 -0.22 -19.87
C VAL A 126 6.57 0.63 -19.16
N PHE A 127 6.62 0.65 -17.83
CA PHE A 127 5.70 1.41 -16.99
C PHE A 127 6.49 2.48 -16.23
N GLU A 128 6.06 3.74 -16.34
CA GLU A 128 6.82 4.90 -15.83
C GLU A 128 6.98 4.89 -14.30
N ASP A 129 5.99 4.36 -13.59
CA ASP A 129 5.95 4.34 -12.11
C ASP A 129 6.50 3.04 -11.49
N VAL A 130 7.15 2.19 -12.30
CA VAL A 130 7.65 0.88 -11.85
C VAL A 130 9.17 0.88 -11.90
N GLU A 131 9.80 0.67 -10.74
CA GLU A 131 11.24 0.45 -10.69
C GLU A 131 11.57 -0.97 -11.14
N TYR A 132 12.67 -1.14 -11.87
CA TYR A 132 13.14 -2.43 -12.34
C TYR A 132 14.50 -2.77 -11.72
N CYS A 133 14.69 -4.04 -11.41
CA CYS A 133 15.95 -4.56 -10.88
C CYS A 133 17.06 -4.42 -11.94
N LYS A 134 18.19 -3.79 -11.58
CA LYS A 134 19.36 -3.66 -12.46
C LYS A 134 20.02 -5.00 -12.84
N GLY A 135 19.79 -6.06 -12.06
CA GLY A 135 20.39 -7.37 -12.28
C GLY A 135 19.56 -8.33 -13.13
N CYS A 136 18.24 -8.29 -13.01
CA CYS A 136 17.35 -9.23 -13.71
C CYS A 136 16.23 -8.58 -14.52
N SER A 137 16.18 -7.24 -14.56
CA SER A 137 15.17 -6.44 -15.27
C SER A 137 13.72 -6.75 -14.90
N LYS A 138 13.49 -7.45 -13.78
CA LYS A 138 12.15 -7.69 -13.23
C LYS A 138 11.70 -6.50 -12.37
N PRO A 139 10.39 -6.20 -12.32
CA PRO A 139 9.87 -5.11 -11.50
C PRO A 139 10.16 -5.37 -10.01
N ILE A 140 10.52 -4.30 -9.29
CA ILE A 140 10.86 -4.33 -7.87
C ILE A 140 9.91 -3.42 -7.09
N LEU A 141 9.62 -3.82 -5.85
CA LEU A 141 8.86 -2.98 -4.94
C LEU A 141 9.80 -2.01 -4.20
N PRO A 142 9.34 -0.79 -3.88
CA PRO A 142 10.16 0.21 -3.20
C PRO A 142 10.73 -0.29 -1.86
N ASP A 143 10.02 -1.15 -1.13
CA ASP A 143 10.45 -1.59 0.20
C ASP A 143 11.44 -2.76 0.18
N TRP A 144 11.82 -3.28 -0.99
CA TRP A 144 12.72 -4.42 -1.09
C TRP A 144 14.18 -4.02 -0.84
N VAL A 145 14.80 -4.66 0.17
CA VAL A 145 16.25 -4.52 0.44
C VAL A 145 17.06 -5.36 -0.56
N HIS A 146 16.55 -6.55 -0.89
CA HIS A 146 17.12 -7.45 -1.88
C HIS A 146 16.05 -7.79 -2.92
N CYS A 147 16.46 -8.00 -4.17
CA CYS A 147 15.56 -8.43 -5.21
C CYS A 147 15.09 -9.87 -4.93
N ALA A 148 13.78 -10.09 -4.82
CA ALA A 148 13.23 -11.44 -4.60
C ALA A 148 13.48 -12.41 -5.77
N HIS A 149 13.82 -11.88 -6.95
CA HIS A 149 14.04 -12.69 -8.16
C HIS A 149 15.50 -13.11 -8.38
N CYS A 150 16.46 -12.24 -8.07
CA CYS A 150 17.88 -12.49 -8.33
C CYS A 150 18.79 -12.31 -7.11
N GLY A 151 18.26 -11.84 -5.97
CA GLY A 151 19.02 -11.64 -4.75
C GLY A 151 19.93 -10.42 -4.72
N ILE A 152 20.00 -9.62 -5.79
CA ILE A 152 20.83 -8.42 -5.82
C ILE A 152 20.36 -7.39 -4.79
N GLU A 153 21.31 -6.74 -4.11
CA GLU A 153 21.01 -5.71 -3.12
C GLU A 153 20.48 -4.45 -3.83
N LEU A 154 19.23 -4.08 -3.55
CA LEU A 154 18.53 -2.97 -4.19
C LEU A 154 18.72 -1.66 -3.43
N LYS A 155 18.69 -1.74 -2.09
CA LYS A 155 18.93 -0.62 -1.18
C LYS A 155 20.04 -1.00 -0.21
N LYS A 156 21.11 -0.19 -0.16
CA LYS A 156 22.02 -0.22 1.00
C LYS A 156 21.19 0.13 2.23
N LYS A 157 21.40 -0.57 3.35
CA LYS A 157 20.78 -0.25 4.65
C LYS A 157 21.21 1.13 5.16
N GLU A 158 20.85 2.20 4.48
CA GLU A 158 20.97 3.55 5.01
C GLU A 158 19.78 3.80 5.92
N ASN A 159 20.09 4.33 7.11
CA ASN A 159 19.19 4.64 8.21
C ASN A 159 18.87 3.49 9.18
N THR A 160 19.84 2.63 9.48
CA THR A 160 19.87 2.09 10.85
C THR A 160 20.41 3.20 11.75
N ILE A 161 19.48 3.94 12.39
CA ILE A 161 19.84 4.87 13.46
C ILE A 161 20.70 4.09 14.46
N PRO A 162 21.95 4.49 14.70
CA PRO A 162 22.84 3.72 15.55
C PRO A 162 22.23 3.63 16.95
N LYS A 163 22.31 2.45 17.57
CA LYS A 163 21.82 2.24 18.93
C LYS A 163 22.99 2.13 19.89
N CYS A 164 22.88 2.75 21.06
CA CYS A 164 23.89 2.62 22.10
C CYS A 164 24.04 1.15 22.52
N ARG A 165 25.27 0.62 22.53
CA ARG A 165 25.54 -0.77 22.93
C ARG A 165 25.10 -1.10 24.35
N LYS A 166 25.08 -0.10 25.25
CA LYS A 166 24.75 -0.29 26.67
C LYS A 166 23.24 -0.15 26.94
N CYS A 167 22.61 0.92 26.47
CA CYS A 167 21.20 1.20 26.78
C CYS A 167 20.23 0.92 25.63
N ARG A 168 20.72 0.49 24.46
CA ARG A 168 19.94 0.17 23.24
C ARG A 168 19.05 1.29 22.70
N ARG A 169 19.17 2.51 23.26
CA ARG A 169 18.48 3.71 22.76
C ARG A 169 19.15 4.21 21.49
N GLU A 170 18.36 4.84 20.64
CA GLU A 170 18.81 5.54 19.45
C GLU A 170 19.77 6.66 19.82
N VAL A 171 20.89 6.73 19.10
CA VAL A 171 21.95 7.71 19.29
C VAL A 171 22.38 8.24 17.94
N ASP A 172 22.79 9.50 17.92
CA ASP A 172 23.34 10.11 16.72
C ASP A 172 24.79 9.62 16.50
N PRO A 173 25.19 9.25 15.27
CA PRO A 173 26.56 8.82 14.97
C PRO A 173 27.62 9.92 15.17
N THR A 174 27.22 11.19 15.28
CA THR A 174 28.12 12.32 15.61
C THR A 174 28.48 12.41 17.10
N TRP A 175 27.75 11.71 17.98
CA TRP A 175 27.95 11.80 19.42
C TRP A 175 29.12 10.93 19.90
N LEU A 176 29.94 11.48 20.80
CA LEU A 176 31.05 10.76 21.44
C LEU A 176 30.58 9.90 22.62
N VAL A 177 29.53 10.35 23.32
CA VAL A 177 29.01 9.73 24.54
C VAL A 177 27.49 9.69 24.48
N CYS A 178 26.90 8.58 24.91
CA CYS A 178 25.45 8.44 24.99
C CYS A 178 24.89 9.32 26.12
N PRO A 179 23.97 10.26 25.84
CA PRO A 179 23.41 11.14 26.86
C PRO A 179 22.54 10.40 27.89
N PHE A 180 22.04 9.21 27.55
CA PHE A 180 21.14 8.44 28.40
C PHE A 180 21.84 7.52 29.40
N CYS A 181 23.06 7.08 29.11
CA CYS A 181 23.76 6.09 29.95
C CYS A 181 25.25 6.34 30.15
N GLY A 182 25.79 7.42 29.59
CA GLY A 182 27.19 7.80 29.70
C GLY A 182 28.17 6.86 29.01
N ALA A 183 27.70 5.88 28.23
CA ALA A 183 28.58 4.96 27.49
C ALA A 183 29.24 5.68 26.31
N LYS A 184 30.53 5.44 26.10
CA LYS A 184 31.26 5.92 24.92
C LYS A 184 30.69 5.25 23.66
N LEU A 185 30.42 6.06 22.64
CA LEU A 185 29.89 5.63 21.34
C LEU A 185 31.00 5.49 20.28
N LYS A 186 32.15 6.14 20.51
CA LYS A 186 33.42 5.98 19.80
C LYS A 186 34.52 5.50 20.74
#